data_AF-A0A550HC22-F1
#
_entry.id   AF-A0A550HC22-F1
#
_cell.length_a   1.000
_cell.length_b   1.000
_cell.length_c   1.000
_cell.angle_alpha   90.00
_cell.angle_beta   90.00
_cell.angle_gamma   90.00
#
_symmetry.space_group_name_H-M   'P 1'
#
loop_
_entity.id
_entity.type
_entity.pdbx_description
1 polymer ?
#
loop_
_entity_poly.entity_id
_entity_poly.type
_entity_poly.pdbx_seq_one_letter_code
_entity_poly.pdbx_strand_id
1 'polypeptide(L)' 'MDDDFLDLDSVGFAPGELTAERLALLTLDEAHDLLRLLQTVAQVEGPLLPDAGRWAREIAARIPSES' A
#
# COMPACT_ATOMS: atom_id res chain seq x y z
N MET A 1 35.92 10.85 -12.05
CA MET A 1 35.71 9.84 -11.02
C MET A 1 34.24 9.90 -10.75
N ASP A 2 33.56 8.86 -11.20
CA ASP A 2 32.11 8.75 -11.27
C ASP A 2 31.55 8.67 -9.85
N ASP A 3 30.57 9.55 -9.56
CA ASP A 3 29.83 9.57 -8.31
C ASP A 3 29.16 8.21 -8.09
N ASP A 4 29.50 7.62 -6.94
CA ASP A 4 29.02 6.34 -6.43
C ASP A 4 27.51 6.21 -6.58
N PHE A 5 27.10 5.32 -7.50
CA PHE A 5 25.77 4.74 -7.49
C PHE A 5 25.57 4.10 -6.11
N LEU A 6 24.75 4.74 -5.28
CA LEU A 6 24.31 4.21 -3.99
C LEU A 6 23.90 2.74 -4.18
N ASP A 7 24.75 1.87 -3.66
CA ASP A 7 24.60 0.42 -3.68
C ASP A 7 23.38 0.05 -2.81
N LEU A 8 22.21 0.06 -3.45
CA LEU A 8 20.91 -0.29 -2.85
C LEU A 8 20.89 -1.75 -2.37
N ASP A 9 21.92 -2.54 -2.67
CA ASP A 9 22.06 -3.92 -2.20
C ASP A 9 22.53 -4.02 -0.74
N SER A 10 22.95 -2.91 -0.10
CA SER A 10 23.39 -2.90 1.31
C SER A 10 22.28 -2.57 2.32
N VAL A 11 21.03 -2.31 1.90
CA VAL A 11 19.92 -2.23 2.87
C VAL A 11 19.45 -3.65 3.17
N GLY A 12 20.18 -4.32 4.06
CA GLY A 12 19.77 -5.59 4.64
C GLY A 12 18.40 -5.44 5.30
N PHE A 13 17.36 -5.84 4.58
CA PHE A 13 16.01 -5.96 5.11
C PHE A 13 16.04 -7.09 6.16
N ALA A 14 16.19 -6.72 7.43
CA ALA A 14 16.12 -7.68 8.52
C ALA A 14 14.70 -8.27 8.53
N PRO A 15 14.51 -9.58 8.35
CA PRO A 15 13.20 -10.19 8.44
C PRO A 15 12.81 -10.23 9.92
N GLY A 16 12.16 -9.17 10.39
CA GLY A 16 11.51 -9.17 11.69
C GLY A 16 10.41 -10.22 11.70
N GLU A 17 10.54 -11.19 12.60
CA GLU A 17 9.53 -12.18 12.94
C GLU A 17 8.15 -11.54 13.12
N LEU A 18 7.29 -11.84 12.15
CA LEU A 18 5.86 -12.14 12.25
C LEU A 18 5.44 -12.28 10.78
N THR A 19 5.71 -13.44 10.18
CA THR A 19 5.09 -13.79 8.90
C THR A 19 3.61 -14.04 9.16
N ALA A 20 2.85 -12.98 9.43
CA ALA A 20 1.44 -12.98 9.14
C ALA A 20 1.33 -13.49 7.71
N GLU A 21 0.54 -14.55 7.52
CA GLU A 21 0.32 -15.09 6.19
C GLU A 21 -0.04 -13.94 5.26
N ARG A 22 0.73 -13.80 4.17
CA ARG A 22 0.41 -12.79 3.18
C ARG A 22 -0.95 -13.18 2.62
N LEU A 23 -1.91 -12.27 2.74
CA LEU A 23 -3.21 -12.42 2.08
C LEU A 23 -2.97 -12.68 0.59
N ALA A 24 -3.87 -13.47 -0.01
CA ALA A 24 -3.85 -13.71 -1.45
C ALA A 24 -3.79 -12.38 -2.20
N LEU A 25 -3.01 -12.35 -3.28
CA LEU A 25 -2.88 -11.16 -4.11
C LEU A 25 -4.24 -10.82 -4.73
N LEU A 26 -4.67 -9.57 -4.57
CA LEU A 26 -5.81 -9.03 -5.31
C LEU A 26 -5.43 -8.90 -6.79
N THR A 27 -6.39 -9.15 -7.66
CA THR A 27 -6.33 -8.68 -9.04
C THR A 27 -6.33 -7.14 -9.08
N LEU A 28 -5.95 -6.56 -10.22
CA LEU A 28 -5.92 -5.12 -10.38
C LEU A 28 -7.31 -4.50 -10.15
N ASP A 29 -8.33 -5.09 -10.74
CA ASP A 29 -9.73 -4.65 -10.59
C ASP A 29 -10.19 -4.72 -9.12
N GLU A 30 -9.91 -5.82 -8.42
CA GLU A 30 -10.24 -5.97 -7.00
C GLU A 30 -9.51 -4.93 -6.13
N ALA A 31 -8.28 -4.58 -6.49
CA ALA A 31 -7.52 -3.55 -5.79
C ALA A 31 -8.14 -2.16 -6.00
N HIS A 32 -8.58 -1.84 -7.22
CA HIS A 32 -9.29 -0.59 -7.51
C HIS A 32 -10.65 -0.52 -6.81
N ASP A 33 -11.40 -1.62 -6.77
CA ASP A 33 -12.67 -1.68 -6.05
C ASP A 33 -12.50 -1.49 -4.54
N LEU A 34 -11.48 -2.12 -3.94
CA LEU A 34 -11.13 -1.90 -2.54
C LEU A 34 -10.73 -0.44 -2.27
N LEU A 35 -9.96 0.17 -3.17
CA LEU A 35 -9.57 1.57 -3.05
C LEU A 35 -10.79 2.49 -3.08
N ARG A 36 -11.74 2.27 -4.01
CA ARG A 36 -12.99 3.03 -4.08
C ARG A 36 -13.79 2.90 -2.80
N LEU A 37 -13.94 1.68 -2.27
CA LEU A 37 -14.65 1.42 -1.01
C LEU A 37 -14.01 2.20 0.16
N LEU A 38 -12.69 2.15 0.29
CA LEU A 38 -11.97 2.86 1.36
C LEU A 38 -12.13 4.39 1.23
N GLN A 39 -12.09 4.92 0.00
CA GLN A 39 -12.34 6.33 -0.25
C GLN A 39 -13.78 6.72 0.10
N THR A 40 -14.78 5.88 -0.22
CA THR A 40 -16.17 6.10 0.17
C THR A 40 -16.33 6.11 1.68
N VAL A 41 -15.75 5.14 2.39
CA VAL A 41 -15.79 5.09 3.86
C VAL A 41 -15.07 6.28 4.48
N ALA A 42 -13.95 6.72 3.90
CA ALA A 42 -13.21 7.90 4.36
C ALA A 42 -13.97 9.23 4.16
N GLN A 43 -15.09 9.23 3.43
CA GLN A 43 -15.97 10.40 3.28
C GLN A 43 -17.18 10.35 4.22
N VAL A 44 -17.45 9.19 4.86
CA VAL A 44 -18.55 9.04 5.82
C VAL A 44 -18.06 9.42 7.20
N GLU A 45 -18.75 10.35 7.87
CA GLU A 45 -18.46 10.69 9.26
C GLU A 45 -18.57 9.44 10.16
N GLY A 46 -17.50 9.14 10.89
CA GLY A 46 -17.47 7.97 11.75
C GLY A 46 -16.08 7.67 12.31
N PRO A 47 -16.01 6.73 13.28
CA PRO A 47 -14.77 6.39 13.97
C PRO A 47 -13.71 5.77 13.04
N LEU A 48 -14.12 5.22 11.90
CA LEU A 48 -13.24 4.57 10.92
C LEU A 48 -12.59 5.55 9.93
N LEU A 49 -12.98 6.84 9.95
CA LEU A 49 -12.53 7.84 8.98
C LEU A 49 -11.00 8.04 8.94
N PRO A 50 -10.28 8.14 10.07
CA PRO A 50 -8.82 8.30 10.05
C PRO A 50 -8.11 7.08 9.45
N ASP A 51 -8.58 5.88 9.79
CA ASP A 51 -7.97 4.63 9.33
C ASP A 51 -8.27 4.37 7.86
N ALA A 52 -9.51 4.59 7.43
CA ALA A 52 -9.92 4.43 6.04
C ALA A 52 -9.14 5.38 5.11
N GLY A 53 -8.97 6.64 5.52
CA GLY A 53 -8.20 7.62 4.75
C GLY A 53 -6.71 7.26 4.66
N ARG A 54 -6.12 6.78 5.76
CA ARG A 54 -4.74 6.28 5.77
C ARG A 54 -4.58 5.10 4.80
N TRP A 55 -5.44 4.09 4.89
CA TRP A 55 -5.36 2.90 4.05
C TRP A 55 -5.63 3.21 2.58
N ALA A 56 -6.58 4.09 2.26
CA ALA A 56 -6.82 4.54 0.89
C ALA A 56 -5.55 5.15 0.28
N ARG A 57 -4.82 5.98 1.03
CA ARG A 57 -3.56 6.59 0.55
C ARG A 57 -2.45 5.56 0.34
N GLU A 58 -2.27 4.64 1.28
CA GLU A 58 -1.24 3.60 1.19
C GLU A 58 -1.50 2.62 0.04
N ILE A 59 -2.77 2.28 -0.20
CA ILE A 59 -3.16 1.39 -1.29
C ILE A 59 -3.04 2.12 -2.63
N ALA A 60 -3.51 3.36 -2.74
CA ALA A 60 -3.38 4.15 -3.97
C ALA A 60 -1.93 4.31 -4.44
N ALA A 61 -0.96 4.40 -3.51
CA ALA A 61 0.45 4.47 -3.84
C ALA A 61 1.04 3.17 -4.42
N ARG A 62 0.31 2.04 -4.31
CA ARG A 62 0.78 0.70 -4.71
C ARG A 62 0.04 0.14 -5.94
N ILE A 63 -1.12 0.70 -6.28
CA ILE A 63 -1.92 0.23 -7.42
C ILE A 63 -1.58 1.06 -8.67
N PRO A 64 -1.28 0.44 -9.82
CA PRO A 64 -1.19 1.13 -11.10
C PRO A 64 -2.48 1.91 -11.44
N SER A 65 -2.35 3.07 -12.08
CA SER A 65 -3.51 3.80 -12.59
C SER A 65 -4.29 2.98 -13.63
N GLU A 66 -5.62 3.09 -13.63
CA GLU A 66 -6.44 2.58 -14.74
C GLU A 66 -6.00 3.26 -16.05
N SER A 67 -5.89 2.47 -17.13
CA SER A 67 -5.57 2.96 -18.49
C SER A 67 -6.83 3.25 -19.29
#